data_AF-A0A956JAX1-F1
#
_entry.id   AF-A0A956JAX1-F1
#
_cell.length_a   1.000
_cell.length_b   1.000
_cell.length_c   1.000
_cell.angle_alpha   90.00
_cell.angle_beta   90.00
_cell.angle_gamma   90.00
#
_symmetry.space_group_name_H-M   'P 1'
#
loop_
_entity.id
_entity.type
_entity.pdbx_description
1 polymer ?
#
loop_
_entity_poly.entity_id
_entity_poly.type
_entity_poly.pdbx_seq_one_letter_code
_entity_poly.pdbx_strand_id
1 'polypeptide(L)'
;MTIGEDELRERLQDEDDDRAEAALRQHFVPVPRAALTYSWCPAAELEPAPSDEEGWKERWFQRMVDLANETEQRLRRRRYQWRRRRHPDWPVIVSEGDSWVAHPFIRDLSDRLSDEDDFAFTLLSKGAAGDRLADVEREHDLRTALGEAEVRAMVLSGGGNDMLAGFEDLVTADGPGPQTVDWILEILEPHMAGAMCAMERVLEEARRLDPRVPIIVHGYDYLRVREAGKGHFLGPYFDRIGVEDHATRTQAIRCLVDRFNTGLVEVAGRIDRVRYVDLRSIVPDEEWADEIHPDKHGFARLGDVIARALLEEIG
;
A
#
# COMPACT_ATOMS: atom_id res chain seq x y z
N MET A 1 -13.45 16.08 22.56
CA MET A 1 -12.50 16.97 23.26
C MET A 1 -11.35 17.12 22.31
N THR A 2 -11.07 18.32 21.82
CA THR A 2 -10.06 18.57 20.78
C THR A 2 -8.67 18.38 21.39
N ILE A 3 -7.86 17.45 20.88
CA ILE A 3 -6.46 17.22 21.31
C ILE A 3 -5.53 18.13 20.49
N GLY A 4 -4.52 18.72 21.13
CA GLY A 4 -3.53 19.56 20.43
C GLY A 4 -2.47 18.73 19.69
N GLU A 5 -1.80 19.31 18.70
CA GLU A 5 -0.74 18.63 17.89
C GLU A 5 0.40 18.09 18.77
N ASP A 6 0.87 18.88 19.75
CA ASP A 6 1.96 18.47 20.64
C ASP A 6 1.54 17.32 21.57
N GLU A 7 0.31 17.36 22.09
CA GLU A 7 -0.24 16.30 22.94
C GLU A 7 -0.43 15.01 22.12
N LEU A 8 -0.89 15.12 20.88
CA LEU A 8 -0.98 13.98 19.97
C LEU A 8 0.41 13.40 19.67
N ARG A 9 1.39 14.24 19.35
CA ARG A 9 2.77 13.82 19.11
C ARG A 9 3.34 13.06 20.31
N GLU A 10 3.13 13.56 21.53
CA GLU A 10 3.58 12.88 22.76
C GLU A 10 2.95 11.49 22.90
N ARG A 11 1.63 11.36 22.68
CA ARG A 11 0.94 10.06 22.75
C ARG A 11 1.40 9.09 21.67
N LEU A 12 1.62 9.57 20.45
CA LEU A 12 2.12 8.74 19.35
C LEU A 12 3.57 8.33 19.56
N GLN A 13 4.35 9.14 20.27
CA GLN A 13 5.74 8.87 20.60
C GLN A 13 5.93 8.14 21.94
N ASP A 14 4.85 7.69 22.60
CA ASP A 14 4.92 6.96 23.87
C ASP A 14 5.89 5.77 23.79
N GLU A 15 6.57 5.48 24.90
CA GLU A 15 7.47 4.34 25.02
C GLU A 15 6.71 3.02 25.12
N ASP A 16 5.47 3.06 25.60
CA ASP A 16 4.55 1.94 25.65
C ASP A 16 3.85 1.76 24.30
N ASP A 17 4.20 0.67 23.60
CA ASP A 17 3.71 0.37 22.26
C ASP A 17 2.18 0.26 22.21
N ASP A 18 1.54 -0.29 23.26
CA ASP A 18 0.09 -0.43 23.31
C ASP A 18 -0.61 0.94 23.42
N ARG A 19 0.00 1.87 24.16
CA ARG A 19 -0.52 3.25 24.26
C ARG A 19 -0.33 4.03 22.97
N ALA A 20 0.83 3.92 22.33
CA ALA A 20 1.09 4.54 21.04
C ALA A 20 0.15 4.00 19.95
N GLU A 21 -0.06 2.68 19.90
CA GLU A 21 -1.00 2.05 18.98
C GLU A 21 -2.45 2.48 19.28
N ALA A 22 -2.85 2.53 20.55
CA ALA A 22 -4.17 3.01 20.93
C ALA A 22 -4.39 4.47 20.52
N ALA A 23 -3.39 5.33 20.68
CA ALA A 23 -3.44 6.72 20.25
C ALA A 23 -3.56 6.86 18.73
N LEU A 24 -2.79 6.07 17.96
CA LEU A 24 -2.92 6.00 16.50
C LEU A 24 -4.35 5.62 16.10
N ARG A 25 -4.89 4.56 16.70
CA ARG A 25 -6.25 4.05 16.41
C ARG A 25 -7.36 5.00 16.84
N GLN A 26 -7.12 5.79 17.89
CA GLN A 26 -8.11 6.73 18.43
C GLN A 26 -8.21 8.00 17.57
N HIS A 27 -7.06 8.57 17.20
CA HIS A 27 -6.99 9.93 16.69
C HIS A 27 -6.84 10.02 15.18
N PHE A 28 -6.75 8.89 14.50
CA PHE A 28 -6.75 8.85 13.06
C PHE A 28 -7.79 7.87 12.56
N VAL A 29 -8.42 8.22 11.45
CA VAL A 29 -9.45 7.39 10.83
C VAL A 29 -9.15 7.27 9.34
N PRO A 30 -9.53 6.16 8.71
CA PRO A 30 -9.46 6.06 7.26
C PRO A 30 -10.48 7.02 6.65
N VAL A 31 -10.03 8.14 6.07
CA VAL A 31 -10.90 9.01 5.27
C VAL A 31 -10.39 9.03 3.82
N PRO A 32 -11.22 8.61 2.87
CA PRO A 32 -10.99 8.88 1.46
C PRO A 32 -10.97 10.38 1.17
N ARG A 33 -9.97 10.85 0.42
CA ARG A 33 -9.93 12.22 -0.12
C ARG A 33 -9.77 12.21 -1.64
N ALA A 34 -10.05 13.36 -2.26
CA ALA A 34 -9.67 13.61 -3.64
C ALA A 34 -8.14 13.42 -3.79
N ALA A 35 -7.71 12.85 -4.91
CA ALA A 35 -6.32 12.48 -5.27
C ALA A 35 -5.87 11.03 -4.94
N LEU A 36 -6.76 10.12 -4.49
CA LEU A 36 -6.45 8.70 -4.26
C LEU A 36 -5.28 8.42 -3.32
N THR A 37 -4.88 9.39 -2.49
CA THR A 37 -3.90 9.17 -1.44
C THR A 37 -4.60 8.68 -0.18
N TYR A 38 -4.22 7.49 0.30
CA TYR A 38 -4.29 7.25 1.73
C TYR A 38 -3.07 7.91 2.34
N SER A 39 -3.38 9.03 2.95
CA SER A 39 -2.54 9.67 3.92
C SER A 39 -3.39 9.59 5.20
N TRP A 40 -2.84 9.14 6.35
CA TRP A 40 -3.57 9.11 7.62
C TRP A 40 -4.42 10.36 7.80
N CYS A 41 -5.74 10.20 7.88
CA CYS A 41 -6.58 11.36 8.13
C CYS A 41 -6.68 11.57 9.63
N PRO A 42 -6.31 12.76 10.12
CA PRO A 42 -6.70 13.19 11.45
C PRO A 42 -8.20 12.95 11.64
N ALA A 43 -8.58 12.33 12.75
CA ALA A 43 -9.98 12.18 13.12
C ALA A 43 -10.65 13.56 13.13
N ALA A 44 -11.96 13.63 12.91
CA ALA A 44 -12.68 14.91 12.83
C ALA A 44 -12.53 15.79 14.10
N GLU A 45 -12.10 15.20 15.21
CA GLU A 45 -11.76 15.88 16.47
C GLU A 45 -10.38 16.55 16.50
N LEU A 46 -9.54 16.33 15.50
CA LEU A 46 -8.28 17.05 15.28
C LEU A 46 -8.56 18.24 14.36
N GLU A 47 -8.73 19.41 14.96
CA GLU A 47 -8.86 20.65 14.21
C GLU A 47 -7.51 21.36 14.13
N PRO A 48 -7.02 21.69 12.92
CA PRO A 48 -5.78 22.40 12.77
C PRO A 48 -5.96 23.87 13.16
N ALA A 49 -4.95 24.47 13.79
CA ALA A 49 -4.98 25.89 14.10
C ALA A 49 -5.08 26.70 12.79
N PRO A 50 -6.00 27.67 12.66
CA PRO A 50 -6.15 28.48 11.45
C PRO A 50 -4.82 29.17 11.07
N SER A 51 -4.49 29.16 9.78
CA SER A 51 -3.33 29.87 9.23
C SER A 51 -3.74 30.65 7.98
N ASP A 52 -3.09 31.80 7.77
CA ASP A 52 -3.33 32.67 6.62
C ASP A 52 -2.53 32.24 5.37
N GLU A 53 -1.66 31.24 5.48
CA GLU A 53 -0.86 30.76 4.35
C GLU A 53 -1.68 29.93 3.35
N GLU A 54 -1.58 30.21 2.06
CA GLU A 54 -2.22 29.38 1.03
C GLU A 54 -1.78 27.90 1.14
N GLY A 55 -2.72 26.97 1.03
CA GLY A 55 -2.47 25.53 1.15
C GLY A 55 -2.11 25.02 2.56
N TRP A 56 -2.27 25.82 3.62
CA TRP A 56 -1.89 25.42 4.99
C TRP A 56 -2.58 24.13 5.48
N LYS A 57 -3.84 23.92 5.12
CA LYS A 57 -4.61 22.72 5.50
C LYS A 57 -4.01 21.45 4.92
N GLU A 58 -3.55 21.53 3.67
CA GLU A 58 -2.94 20.39 2.98
C GLU A 58 -1.57 20.07 3.58
N ARG A 59 -0.74 21.10 3.84
CA ARG A 59 0.54 20.91 4.53
C ARG A 59 0.38 20.35 5.93
N TRP A 60 -0.60 20.84 6.70
CA TRP A 60 -0.89 20.30 8.03
C TRP A 60 -1.33 18.85 7.95
N PHE A 61 -2.21 18.54 7.00
CA PHE A 61 -2.70 17.20 6.78
C PHE A 61 -1.56 16.23 6.46
N GLN A 62 -0.70 16.55 5.49
CA GLN A 62 0.46 15.73 5.16
C GLN A 62 1.37 15.48 6.38
N ARG A 63 1.62 16.50 7.22
CA ARG A 63 2.42 16.30 8.44
C ARG A 63 1.81 15.29 9.41
N MET A 64 0.49 15.28 9.55
CA MET A 64 -0.19 14.32 10.43
C MET A 64 -0.07 12.89 9.91
N VAL A 65 -0.02 12.75 8.58
CA VAL A 65 0.15 11.50 7.85
C VAL A 65 1.53 10.95 8.07
N ASP A 66 2.53 11.79 7.84
CA ASP A 66 3.93 11.46 8.02
C ASP A 66 4.16 11.00 9.46
N LEU A 67 3.63 11.76 10.44
CA LEU A 67 3.75 11.43 11.87
C LEU A 67 3.22 10.04 12.20
N ALA A 68 2.14 9.64 11.56
CA ALA A 68 1.48 8.39 11.88
C ALA A 68 2.11 7.21 11.11
N ASN A 69 2.57 7.42 9.87
CA ASN A 69 3.47 6.48 9.16
C ASN A 69 4.75 6.25 9.96
N GLU A 70 5.40 7.32 10.45
CA GLU A 70 6.58 7.25 11.32
C GLU A 70 6.31 6.42 12.58
N THR A 71 5.15 6.62 13.21
CA THR A 71 4.78 5.89 14.43
C THR A 71 4.58 4.41 14.16
N GLU A 72 3.88 4.06 13.08
CA GLU A 72 3.66 2.68 12.69
C GLU A 72 4.97 1.99 12.29
N GLN A 73 5.83 2.64 11.51
CA GLN A 73 7.18 2.13 11.20
C GLN A 73 8.00 1.89 12.48
N ARG A 74 7.90 2.80 13.46
CA ARG A 74 8.55 2.65 14.77
C ARG A 74 8.05 1.41 15.52
N LEU A 75 6.74 1.18 15.56
CA LEU A 75 6.13 0.01 16.19
C LEU A 75 6.54 -1.29 15.49
N ARG A 76 6.50 -1.32 14.15
CA ARG A 76 6.96 -2.48 13.35
C ARG A 76 8.44 -2.77 13.58
N ARG A 77 9.28 -1.74 13.67
CA ARG A 77 10.72 -1.88 13.97
C ARG A 77 10.97 -2.43 15.37
N ARG A 78 10.21 -1.99 16.39
CA ARG A 78 10.29 -2.55 17.74
C ARG A 78 9.88 -4.02 17.76
N ARG A 79 8.79 -4.39 17.06
CA ARG A 79 8.35 -5.78 16.88
C ARG A 79 9.44 -6.63 16.20
N TYR A 80 10.04 -6.15 15.12
CA TYR A 80 11.19 -6.78 14.46
C TYR A 80 12.34 -7.04 15.45
N GLN A 81 12.78 -6.02 16.19
CA GLN A 81 13.88 -6.15 17.16
C GLN A 81 13.56 -7.13 18.28
N TRP A 82 12.34 -7.11 18.80
CA TRP A 82 11.89 -8.05 19.82
C TRP A 82 11.93 -9.50 19.29
N ARG A 83 11.48 -9.73 18.04
CA ARG A 83 11.54 -11.06 17.41
C ARG A 83 12.95 -11.55 17.17
N ARG A 84 13.83 -10.69 16.66
CA ARG A 84 15.25 -11.05 16.48
C ARG A 84 15.90 -11.48 17.79
N ARG A 85 15.46 -10.97 18.95
CA ARG A 85 15.94 -11.41 20.26
C ARG A 85 15.35 -12.74 20.70
N ARG A 86 14.06 -12.97 20.44
CA ARG A 86 13.34 -14.19 20.86
C ARG A 86 13.63 -15.39 19.96
N HIS A 87 13.83 -15.14 18.68
CA HIS A 87 14.04 -16.13 17.63
C HIS A 87 15.25 -15.74 16.76
N PRO A 88 16.47 -15.77 17.30
CA PRO A 88 17.67 -15.33 16.58
C PRO A 88 17.98 -16.18 15.34
N ASP A 89 17.56 -17.46 15.34
CA ASP A 89 17.81 -18.39 14.23
C ASP A 89 16.78 -18.31 13.09
N TRP A 90 15.72 -17.50 13.27
CA TRP A 90 14.70 -17.35 12.23
C TRP A 90 15.21 -16.51 11.06
N PRO A 91 14.94 -16.91 9.81
CA PRO A 91 15.32 -16.13 8.64
C PRO A 91 14.62 -14.77 8.66
N VAL A 92 15.28 -13.77 8.09
CA VAL A 92 14.69 -12.43 7.94
C VAL A 92 14.05 -12.31 6.56
N ILE A 93 12.82 -11.80 6.54
CA ILE A 93 12.10 -11.45 5.31
C ILE A 93 11.90 -9.94 5.30
N VAL A 94 12.24 -9.29 4.19
CA VAL A 94 11.96 -7.85 4.02
C VAL A 94 10.59 -7.69 3.39
N SER A 95 9.78 -6.75 3.88
CA SER A 95 8.53 -6.34 3.25
C SER A 95 8.60 -4.86 2.92
N GLU A 96 8.46 -4.52 1.64
CA GLU A 96 8.56 -3.16 1.11
C GLU A 96 7.35 -2.87 0.22
N GLY A 97 6.86 -1.64 0.27
CA GLY A 97 5.78 -1.23 -0.62
C GLY A 97 4.70 -0.36 -0.01
N ASP A 98 3.58 -0.34 -0.71
CA ASP A 98 2.44 0.51 -0.44
C ASP A 98 1.52 0.03 0.71
N SER A 99 0.32 0.60 0.74
CA SER A 99 -0.71 0.33 1.74
C SER A 99 -1.21 -1.12 1.79
N TRP A 100 -0.85 -2.01 0.86
CA TRP A 100 -1.18 -3.44 1.00
C TRP A 100 -0.24 -4.17 1.97
N VAL A 101 0.97 -3.64 2.17
CA VAL A 101 1.98 -4.19 3.08
C VAL A 101 2.32 -3.26 4.25
N ALA A 102 1.82 -2.03 4.23
CA ALA A 102 2.00 -1.03 5.28
C ALA A 102 0.71 -0.22 5.48
N HIS A 103 -0.42 -0.90 5.66
CA HIS A 103 -1.68 -0.24 5.99
C HIS A 103 -1.70 0.16 7.47
N PRO A 104 -1.98 1.43 7.79
CA PRO A 104 -1.94 1.91 9.17
C PRO A 104 -3.12 1.48 10.06
N PHE A 105 -4.31 1.30 9.47
CA PHE A 105 -5.55 1.01 10.23
C PHE A 105 -6.05 -0.42 10.16
N ILE A 106 -5.63 -1.15 9.14
CA ILE A 106 -6.14 -2.46 8.79
C ILE A 106 -4.96 -3.39 9.02
N ARG A 107 -5.19 -4.53 9.66
CA ARG A 107 -4.16 -5.56 9.71
C ARG A 107 -3.92 -6.04 8.28
N ASP A 108 -2.77 -5.67 7.75
CA ASP A 108 -2.41 -5.84 6.35
C ASP A 108 -1.64 -7.16 6.10
N LEU A 109 -1.07 -7.28 4.90
CA LEU A 109 -0.22 -8.42 4.54
C LEU A 109 0.97 -8.57 5.50
N SER A 110 1.68 -7.49 5.83
CA SER A 110 2.85 -7.56 6.71
C SER A 110 2.48 -7.94 8.14
N ASP A 111 1.34 -7.49 8.66
CA ASP A 111 0.82 -7.92 9.95
C ASP A 111 0.50 -9.41 9.94
N ARG A 112 -0.11 -9.93 8.87
CA ARG A 112 -0.36 -11.37 8.71
C ARG A 112 0.94 -12.16 8.59
N LEU A 113 1.86 -11.74 7.73
CA LEU A 113 3.18 -12.37 7.56
C LEU A 113 4.00 -12.31 8.85
N SER A 114 3.68 -11.36 9.72
CA SER A 114 4.22 -11.29 11.06
C SER A 114 3.53 -12.24 12.04
N ASP A 115 2.65 -13.16 11.69
CA ASP A 115 2.07 -14.05 12.71
C ASP A 115 3.05 -15.16 13.14
N GLU A 116 3.53 -15.13 14.39
CA GLU A 116 4.56 -16.05 14.88
C GLU A 116 4.03 -17.45 15.22
N ASP A 117 2.72 -17.58 15.42
CA ASP A 117 2.07 -18.87 15.66
C ASP A 117 2.00 -19.71 14.38
N ASP A 118 2.02 -19.05 13.21
CA ASP A 118 1.88 -19.68 11.89
C ASP A 118 3.19 -19.70 11.08
N PHE A 119 4.07 -18.71 11.27
CA PHE A 119 5.25 -18.54 10.42
C PHE A 119 6.56 -18.41 11.21
N ALA A 120 7.52 -19.28 10.91
CA ALA A 120 8.84 -19.31 11.55
C ALA A 120 9.88 -18.40 10.85
N PHE A 121 9.53 -17.14 10.62
CA PHE A 121 10.44 -16.12 10.09
C PHE A 121 10.20 -14.75 10.73
N THR A 122 11.19 -13.86 10.65
CA THR A 122 11.07 -12.49 11.18
C THR A 122 10.89 -11.49 10.04
N LEU A 123 9.82 -10.70 10.09
CA LEU A 123 9.54 -9.67 9.08
C LEU A 123 10.18 -8.33 9.45
N LEU A 124 10.93 -7.76 8.51
CA LEU A 124 11.39 -6.38 8.52
C LEU A 124 10.54 -5.57 7.54
N SER A 125 9.54 -4.84 8.06
CA SER A 125 8.71 -3.93 7.26
C SER A 125 9.40 -2.59 7.06
N LYS A 126 9.43 -2.13 5.81
CA LYS A 126 10.00 -0.85 5.36
C LYS A 126 9.02 0.02 4.57
N GLY A 127 7.92 -0.56 4.10
CA GLY A 127 6.91 0.16 3.34
C GLY A 127 6.17 1.23 4.14
N ALA A 128 5.53 2.13 3.42
CA ALA A 128 4.59 3.10 3.94
C ALA A 128 3.33 3.21 3.06
N ALA A 129 2.20 3.52 3.69
CA ALA A 129 0.97 3.80 2.96
C ALA A 129 1.14 5.01 2.04
N GLY A 130 0.72 4.87 0.78
CA GLY A 130 0.77 5.92 -0.23
C GLY A 130 2.03 5.92 -1.09
N ASP A 131 3.03 5.09 -0.77
CA ASP A 131 4.28 5.03 -1.54
C ASP A 131 4.01 4.72 -3.01
N ARG A 132 4.61 5.53 -3.89
CA ARG A 132 4.78 5.19 -5.30
C ARG A 132 6.09 4.47 -5.49
N LEU A 133 6.25 3.75 -6.60
CA LEU A 133 7.50 3.04 -6.88
C LEU A 133 8.72 3.98 -6.96
N ALA A 134 8.50 5.24 -7.36
CA ALA A 134 9.56 6.25 -7.36
C ALA A 134 10.00 6.67 -5.94
N ASP A 135 9.14 6.52 -4.94
CA ASP A 135 9.46 6.80 -3.54
C ASP A 135 10.25 5.63 -2.96
N VAL A 136 9.87 4.38 -3.28
CA VAL A 136 10.68 3.19 -3.01
C VAL A 136 12.10 3.32 -3.60
N GLU A 137 12.24 3.87 -4.80
CA GLU A 137 13.54 4.11 -5.45
C GLU A 137 14.38 5.19 -4.73
N ARG A 138 13.76 6.23 -4.18
CA ARG A 138 14.45 7.42 -3.62
C ARG A 138 14.65 7.38 -2.11
N GLU A 139 13.66 6.89 -1.39
CA GLU A 139 13.47 7.13 0.05
C GLU A 139 13.64 5.84 0.86
N HIS A 140 13.35 4.70 0.24
CA HIS A 140 13.51 3.42 0.88
C HIS A 140 14.91 2.92 0.62
N ASP A 141 15.72 2.95 1.68
CA ASP A 141 17.09 2.46 1.65
C ASP A 141 17.10 0.93 1.51
N LEU A 142 16.79 0.44 0.30
CA LEU A 142 16.83 -0.97 -0.08
C LEU A 142 18.20 -1.57 0.24
N ARG A 143 19.25 -0.77 0.17
CA ARG A 143 20.60 -1.17 0.57
C ARG A 143 20.67 -1.46 2.06
N THR A 144 20.10 -0.62 2.91
CA THR A 144 19.99 -0.92 4.35
C THR A 144 19.07 -2.10 4.59
N ALA A 145 17.92 -2.19 3.92
CA ALA A 145 16.97 -3.29 4.10
C ALA A 145 17.58 -4.66 3.75
N LEU A 146 18.23 -4.77 2.59
CA LEU A 146 18.90 -5.99 2.12
C LEU A 146 20.28 -6.19 2.76
N GLY A 147 20.86 -5.15 3.36
CA GLY A 147 22.12 -5.19 4.10
C GLY A 147 21.98 -5.72 5.52
N GLU A 148 20.76 -5.89 6.02
CA GLU A 148 20.49 -6.56 7.30
C GLU A 148 20.98 -8.02 7.23
N ALA A 149 21.58 -8.49 8.32
CA ALA A 149 22.08 -9.86 8.37
C ALA A 149 20.92 -10.86 8.21
N GLU A 150 21.14 -11.90 7.41
CA GLU A 150 20.24 -13.07 7.26
C GLU A 150 18.93 -12.83 6.50
N VAL A 151 18.84 -11.77 5.68
CA VAL A 151 17.75 -11.64 4.71
C VAL A 151 17.74 -12.85 3.78
N ARG A 152 16.60 -13.57 3.75
CA ARG A 152 16.40 -14.78 2.93
C ARG A 152 15.40 -14.60 1.80
N ALA A 153 14.51 -13.62 1.89
CA ALA A 153 13.62 -13.23 0.80
C ALA A 153 13.11 -11.80 1.02
N MET A 154 12.52 -11.23 -0.02
CA MET A 154 11.83 -9.95 0.01
C MET A 154 10.42 -10.10 -0.57
N VAL A 155 9.45 -9.39 -0.01
CA VAL A 155 8.14 -9.14 -0.62
C VAL A 155 8.10 -7.68 -1.06
N LEU A 156 7.67 -7.44 -2.31
CA LEU A 156 7.49 -6.11 -2.88
C LEU A 156 6.04 -5.93 -3.33
N SER A 157 5.37 -4.92 -2.76
CA SER A 157 4.09 -4.37 -3.23
C SER A 157 4.33 -2.98 -3.81
N GLY A 158 3.68 -2.61 -4.91
CA GLY A 158 3.77 -1.25 -5.42
C GLY A 158 3.32 -1.09 -6.86
N GLY A 159 3.03 0.15 -7.24
CA GLY A 159 2.53 0.51 -8.57
C GLY A 159 1.03 0.81 -8.60
N GLY A 160 0.27 0.44 -7.56
CA GLY A 160 -1.14 0.77 -7.41
C GLY A 160 -1.34 2.28 -7.31
N ASN A 161 -0.58 2.96 -6.44
CA ASN A 161 -0.65 4.42 -6.29
C ASN A 161 -0.21 5.17 -7.57
N ASP A 162 0.79 4.65 -8.28
CA ASP A 162 1.23 5.18 -9.58
C ASP A 162 0.09 5.13 -10.60
N MET A 163 -0.65 4.02 -10.69
CA MET A 163 -1.82 3.92 -11.56
C MET A 163 -3.00 4.77 -11.12
N LEU A 164 -3.29 4.77 -9.81
CA LEU A 164 -4.39 5.53 -9.24
C LEU A 164 -4.20 7.03 -9.43
N ALA A 165 -2.96 7.54 -9.40
CA ALA A 165 -2.66 8.93 -9.73
C ALA A 165 -3.20 9.35 -11.11
N GLY A 166 -3.22 8.44 -12.09
CA GLY A 166 -3.75 8.72 -13.43
C GLY A 166 -5.25 8.98 -13.51
N PHE A 167 -6.01 8.68 -12.46
CA PHE A 167 -7.44 8.98 -12.45
C PHE A 167 -7.72 10.49 -12.43
N GLU A 168 -6.77 11.32 -12.00
CA GLU A 168 -6.90 12.78 -12.13
C GLU A 168 -6.94 13.23 -13.59
N ASP A 169 -6.22 12.54 -14.48
CA ASP A 169 -6.20 12.83 -15.91
C ASP A 169 -7.55 12.50 -16.56
N LEU A 170 -8.29 11.50 -16.05
CA LEU A 170 -9.66 11.22 -16.51
C LEU A 170 -10.59 12.43 -16.36
N VAL A 171 -10.40 13.21 -15.28
CA VAL A 171 -11.26 14.36 -14.96
C VAL A 171 -10.91 15.58 -15.81
N THR A 172 -9.65 15.71 -16.22
CA THR A 172 -9.15 16.86 -16.99
C THR A 172 -9.14 16.61 -18.50
N ALA A 173 -9.23 15.35 -18.93
CA ALA A 173 -9.25 15.00 -20.35
C ALA A 173 -10.56 15.42 -21.03
N ASP A 174 -10.42 16.04 -22.22
CA ASP A 174 -11.55 16.28 -23.12
C ASP A 174 -11.99 14.95 -23.74
N GLY A 175 -13.12 14.41 -23.29
CA GLY A 175 -13.68 13.17 -23.82
C GLY A 175 -14.81 13.38 -24.83
N PRO A 176 -14.81 12.67 -25.97
CA PRO A 176 -15.90 12.75 -26.95
C PRO A 176 -17.07 11.84 -26.51
N GLY A 177 -18.10 12.40 -25.88
CA GLY A 177 -19.34 11.65 -25.59
C GLY A 177 -19.23 10.68 -24.40
N PRO A 178 -20.08 9.63 -24.32
CA PRO A 178 -20.13 8.75 -23.16
C PRO A 178 -18.81 7.99 -23.00
N GLN A 179 -18.19 8.13 -21.82
CA GLN A 179 -16.87 7.59 -21.52
C GLN A 179 -16.92 6.06 -21.44
N THR A 180 -16.27 5.40 -22.40
CA THR A 180 -16.23 3.94 -22.51
C THR A 180 -15.10 3.36 -21.66
N VAL A 181 -15.15 2.04 -21.39
CA VAL A 181 -14.06 1.31 -20.74
C VAL A 181 -12.73 1.52 -21.49
N ASP A 182 -12.75 1.45 -22.82
CA ASP A 182 -11.54 1.61 -23.64
C ASP A 182 -10.92 3.00 -23.51
N TRP A 183 -11.75 4.05 -23.48
CA TRP A 183 -11.27 5.43 -23.29
C TRP A 183 -10.61 5.60 -21.91
N ILE A 184 -11.22 5.06 -20.85
CA ILE A 184 -10.63 5.09 -19.50
C ILE A 184 -9.27 4.41 -19.50
N LEU A 185 -9.17 3.22 -20.11
CA LEU A 185 -7.92 2.48 -20.18
C LEU A 185 -6.86 3.20 -21.02
N GLU A 186 -7.25 3.89 -22.10
CA GLU A 186 -6.33 4.68 -22.93
C GLU A 186 -5.70 5.83 -22.12
N ILE A 187 -6.48 6.54 -21.32
CA ILE A 187 -5.98 7.62 -20.45
C ILE A 187 -5.03 7.08 -19.36
N LEU A 188 -5.31 5.89 -18.83
CA LEU A 188 -4.50 5.29 -17.75
C LEU A 188 -3.26 4.53 -18.24
N GLU A 189 -3.18 4.21 -19.53
CA GLU A 189 -2.08 3.43 -20.12
C GLU A 189 -0.68 4.03 -19.87
N PRO A 190 -0.45 5.35 -20.00
CA PRO A 190 0.85 5.95 -19.70
C PRO A 190 1.27 5.79 -18.23
N HIS A 191 0.32 5.85 -17.30
CA HIS A 191 0.57 5.64 -15.87
C HIS A 191 0.91 4.19 -15.57
N MET A 192 0.22 3.23 -16.20
CA MET A 192 0.57 1.81 -16.11
C MET A 192 1.98 1.55 -16.65
N ALA A 193 2.31 2.08 -17.83
CA ALA A 193 3.64 1.92 -18.41
C ALA A 193 4.74 2.54 -17.52
N GLY A 194 4.48 3.73 -16.95
CA GLY A 194 5.36 4.38 -15.98
C GLY A 194 5.59 3.52 -14.73
N ALA A 195 4.52 2.95 -14.18
CA ALA A 195 4.58 2.05 -13.03
C ALA A 195 5.39 0.78 -13.33
N MET A 196 5.19 0.15 -14.50
CA MET A 196 5.98 -1.04 -14.89
C MET A 196 7.46 -0.72 -15.04
N CYS A 197 7.80 0.40 -15.68
CA CYS A 197 9.19 0.86 -15.79
C CYS A 197 9.81 1.14 -14.41
N ALA A 198 9.05 1.71 -13.46
CA ALA A 198 9.54 1.94 -12.11
C ALA A 198 9.72 0.63 -11.33
N MET A 199 8.79 -0.31 -11.48
CA MET A 199 8.86 -1.64 -10.87
C MET A 199 10.11 -2.38 -11.35
N GLU A 200 10.36 -2.37 -12.66
CA GLU A 200 11.56 -2.99 -13.26
C GLU A 200 12.84 -2.40 -12.66
N ARG A 201 12.94 -1.07 -12.53
CA ARG A 201 14.12 -0.43 -11.90
C ARG A 201 14.31 -0.82 -10.43
N VAL A 202 13.23 -0.83 -9.64
CA VAL A 202 13.29 -1.22 -8.22
C VAL A 202 13.75 -2.67 -8.08
N LEU A 203 13.20 -3.58 -8.89
CA LEU A 203 13.60 -4.98 -8.90
C LEU A 203 15.07 -5.13 -9.35
N GLU A 204 15.49 -4.49 -10.44
CA GLU A 204 16.89 -4.51 -10.90
C GLU A 204 17.86 -4.00 -9.83
N GLU A 205 17.52 -2.92 -9.13
CA GLU A 205 18.32 -2.38 -8.03
C GLU A 205 18.41 -3.37 -6.86
N ALA A 206 17.28 -3.95 -6.43
CA ALA A 206 17.27 -4.97 -5.37
C ALA A 206 18.15 -6.17 -5.73
N ARG A 207 18.08 -6.64 -6.98
CA ARG A 207 18.92 -7.74 -7.51
C ARG A 207 20.40 -7.35 -7.60
N ARG A 208 20.71 -6.10 -7.93
CA ARG A 208 22.08 -5.58 -7.94
C ARG A 208 22.66 -5.51 -6.52
N LEU A 209 21.83 -5.17 -5.53
CA LEU A 209 22.21 -5.07 -4.12
C LEU A 209 22.48 -6.44 -3.51
N ASP A 210 21.56 -7.41 -3.70
CA ASP A 210 21.81 -8.80 -3.33
C ASP A 210 21.19 -9.80 -4.34
N PRO A 211 22.01 -10.35 -5.27
CA PRO A 211 21.52 -11.31 -6.26
C PRO A 211 21.19 -12.68 -5.66
N ARG A 212 21.33 -12.91 -4.36
CA ARG A 212 20.98 -14.19 -3.72
C ARG A 212 19.56 -14.18 -3.16
N VAL A 213 19.03 -13.00 -2.83
CA VAL A 213 17.73 -12.82 -2.18
C VAL A 213 16.62 -12.97 -3.25
N PRO A 214 15.78 -14.02 -3.20
CA PRO A 214 14.58 -14.11 -4.01
C PRO A 214 13.58 -13.01 -3.63
N ILE A 215 12.89 -12.48 -4.63
CA ILE A 215 11.89 -11.44 -4.48
C ILE A 215 10.54 -11.99 -4.89
N ILE A 216 9.57 -11.95 -3.99
CA ILE A 216 8.16 -12.13 -4.29
C ILE A 216 7.58 -10.76 -4.64
N VAL A 217 7.10 -10.59 -5.86
CA VAL A 217 6.26 -9.46 -6.25
C VAL A 217 4.82 -9.95 -6.38
N HIS A 218 3.85 -9.15 -5.98
CA HIS A 218 2.45 -9.50 -6.16
C HIS A 218 1.69 -8.35 -6.82
N GLY A 219 0.63 -8.70 -7.54
CA GLY A 219 -0.34 -7.71 -7.97
C GLY A 219 -1.48 -7.57 -6.97
N TYR A 220 -2.53 -6.88 -7.38
CA TYR A 220 -3.72 -6.65 -6.56
C TYR A 220 -4.86 -7.59 -6.98
N ASP A 221 -5.71 -7.92 -6.01
CA ASP A 221 -7.05 -8.45 -6.29
C ASP A 221 -7.91 -7.39 -6.99
N TYR A 222 -9.05 -7.80 -7.55
CA TYR A 222 -9.99 -6.91 -8.22
C TYR A 222 -10.49 -5.85 -7.24
N LEU A 223 -10.21 -4.57 -7.48
CA LEU A 223 -10.70 -3.49 -6.63
C LEU A 223 -12.23 -3.39 -6.71
N ARG A 224 -12.84 -2.84 -5.66
CA ARG A 224 -14.28 -2.62 -5.58
C ARG A 224 -14.60 -1.19 -6.02
N VAL A 225 -15.67 -1.02 -6.78
CA VAL A 225 -16.22 0.31 -7.09
C VAL A 225 -17.63 0.37 -6.55
N ARG A 226 -17.97 1.46 -5.88
CA ARG A 226 -19.33 1.69 -5.39
C ARG A 226 -20.21 2.32 -6.49
N GLU A 227 -21.52 2.22 -6.30
CA GLU A 227 -22.51 2.93 -7.12
C GLU A 227 -22.27 4.45 -7.10
N ALA A 228 -22.86 5.15 -8.09
CA ALA A 228 -22.76 6.60 -8.22
C ALA A 228 -23.10 7.34 -6.91
N GLY A 229 -22.22 8.26 -6.51
CA GLY A 229 -22.36 9.05 -5.28
C GLY A 229 -22.16 8.29 -3.96
N LYS A 230 -21.82 6.99 -4.00
CA LYS A 230 -21.57 6.16 -2.79
C LYS A 230 -20.11 5.80 -2.59
N GLY A 231 -19.27 6.03 -3.58
CA GLY A 231 -17.84 5.73 -3.51
C GLY A 231 -17.06 6.89 -2.92
N HIS A 232 -15.83 6.59 -2.53
CA HIS A 232 -14.99 7.59 -1.90
C HIS A 232 -13.54 7.61 -2.40
N PHE A 233 -13.05 6.50 -2.98
CA PHE A 233 -11.76 6.40 -3.64
C PHE A 233 -11.93 6.46 -5.15
N LEU A 234 -12.47 5.39 -5.74
CA LEU A 234 -12.64 5.24 -7.18
C LEU A 234 -13.92 5.92 -7.65
N GLY A 235 -15.01 5.78 -6.88
CA GLY A 235 -16.32 6.34 -7.21
C GLY A 235 -16.32 7.83 -7.62
N PRO A 236 -15.66 8.74 -6.88
CA PRO A 236 -15.65 10.17 -7.21
C PRO A 236 -15.10 10.51 -8.59
N TYR A 237 -14.18 9.71 -9.14
CA TYR A 237 -13.66 9.93 -10.49
C TYR A 237 -14.68 9.53 -11.55
N PHE A 238 -15.29 8.36 -11.40
CA PHE A 238 -16.38 7.92 -12.27
C PHE A 238 -17.58 8.87 -12.24
N ASP A 239 -17.91 9.42 -11.07
CA ASP A 239 -18.96 10.42 -10.90
C ASP A 239 -18.63 11.70 -11.71
N ARG A 240 -17.39 12.19 -11.64
CA ARG A 240 -16.96 13.41 -12.36
C ARG A 240 -16.96 13.25 -13.88
N ILE A 241 -16.60 12.06 -14.38
CA ILE A 241 -16.58 11.79 -15.82
C ILE A 241 -17.95 11.29 -16.35
N GLY A 242 -18.98 11.24 -15.50
CA GLY A 242 -20.36 10.92 -15.89
C GLY A 242 -20.63 9.44 -16.18
N VAL A 243 -19.80 8.52 -15.68
CA VAL A 243 -20.01 7.07 -15.84
C VAL A 243 -20.85 6.56 -14.69
N GLU A 244 -22.18 6.59 -14.79
CA GLU A 244 -23.08 6.19 -13.69
C GLU A 244 -23.26 4.68 -13.57
N ASP A 245 -23.18 3.94 -14.68
CA ASP A 245 -23.45 2.50 -14.72
C ASP A 245 -22.41 1.69 -13.92
N HIS A 246 -22.86 1.01 -12.87
CA HIS A 246 -21.99 0.25 -11.96
C HIS A 246 -21.27 -0.92 -12.64
N ALA A 247 -21.90 -1.57 -13.63
CA ALA A 247 -21.27 -2.65 -14.38
C ALA A 247 -20.11 -2.13 -15.23
N THR A 248 -20.27 -0.98 -15.88
CA THR A 248 -19.22 -0.30 -16.65
C THR A 248 -18.05 0.11 -15.76
N ARG A 249 -18.33 0.71 -14.58
CA ARG A 249 -17.28 1.05 -13.59
C ARG A 249 -16.49 -0.20 -13.18
N THR A 250 -17.20 -1.26 -12.82
CA THR A 250 -16.62 -2.53 -12.39
C THR A 250 -15.78 -3.14 -13.52
N GLN A 251 -16.26 -3.12 -14.75
CA GLN A 251 -15.53 -3.65 -15.90
C GLN A 251 -14.25 -2.86 -16.16
N ALA A 252 -14.29 -1.52 -16.10
CA ALA A 252 -13.11 -0.68 -16.29
C ALA A 252 -12.02 -1.01 -15.28
N ILE A 253 -12.36 -1.11 -13.99
CA ILE A 253 -11.42 -1.45 -12.93
C ILE A 253 -10.90 -2.88 -13.04
N ARG A 254 -11.74 -3.85 -13.41
CA ARG A 254 -11.29 -5.23 -13.64
C ARG A 254 -10.26 -5.30 -14.77
N CYS A 255 -10.55 -4.66 -15.90
CA CYS A 255 -9.61 -4.59 -17.03
C CYS A 255 -8.29 -3.91 -16.64
N LEU A 256 -8.37 -2.84 -15.84
CA LEU A 256 -7.21 -2.12 -15.32
C LEU A 256 -6.33 -3.02 -14.44
N VAL A 257 -6.93 -3.74 -13.48
CA VAL A 257 -6.24 -4.69 -12.60
C VAL A 257 -5.64 -5.85 -13.41
N ASP A 258 -6.35 -6.37 -14.42
CA ASP A 258 -5.84 -7.45 -15.28
C ASP A 258 -4.62 -7.00 -16.09
N ARG A 259 -4.63 -5.78 -16.64
CA ARG A 259 -3.48 -5.22 -17.38
C ARG A 259 -2.28 -5.03 -16.47
N PHE A 260 -2.49 -4.48 -15.27
CA PHE A 260 -1.41 -4.29 -14.30
C PHE A 260 -0.77 -5.62 -13.88
N ASN A 261 -1.60 -6.62 -13.52
CA ASN A 261 -1.10 -7.94 -13.17
C ASN A 261 -0.35 -8.60 -14.33
N THR A 262 -0.81 -8.42 -15.58
CA THR A 262 -0.11 -8.90 -16.77
C THR A 262 1.27 -8.23 -16.92
N GLY A 263 1.35 -6.91 -16.73
CA GLY A 263 2.62 -6.19 -16.75
C GLY A 263 3.59 -6.67 -15.67
N LEU A 264 3.10 -6.93 -14.45
CA LEU A 264 3.94 -7.48 -13.37
C LEU A 264 4.47 -8.88 -13.69
N VAL A 265 3.65 -9.75 -14.30
CA VAL A 265 4.11 -11.07 -14.77
C VAL A 265 5.24 -10.90 -15.78
N GLU A 266 5.11 -9.97 -16.73
CA GLU A 266 6.15 -9.72 -17.73
C GLU A 266 7.44 -9.19 -17.12
N VAL A 267 7.36 -8.19 -16.23
CA VAL A 267 8.53 -7.61 -15.56
C VAL A 267 9.22 -8.66 -14.69
N ALA A 268 8.47 -9.39 -13.86
CA ALA A 268 9.01 -10.46 -13.03
C ALA A 268 9.69 -11.55 -13.86
N GLY A 269 9.10 -11.92 -15.02
CA GLY A 269 9.65 -12.93 -15.92
C GLY A 269 10.96 -12.54 -16.61
N ARG A 270 11.34 -11.26 -16.60
CA ARG A 270 12.61 -10.76 -17.18
C ARG A 270 13.77 -10.77 -16.19
N ILE A 271 13.49 -10.87 -14.90
CA ILE A 271 14.48 -10.70 -13.83
C ILE A 271 14.65 -12.00 -13.06
N ASP A 272 15.89 -12.50 -13.00
CA ASP A 272 16.21 -13.74 -12.28
C ASP A 272 15.86 -13.65 -10.79
N ARG A 273 15.33 -14.73 -10.22
CA ARG A 273 14.86 -14.84 -8.83
C ARG A 273 13.82 -13.80 -8.42
N VAL A 274 13.02 -13.31 -9.36
CA VAL A 274 11.77 -12.60 -9.08
C VAL A 274 10.61 -13.51 -9.42
N ARG A 275 9.70 -13.70 -8.47
CA ARG A 275 8.50 -14.51 -8.64
C ARG A 275 7.27 -13.64 -8.46
N TYR A 276 6.42 -13.61 -9.49
CA TYR A 276 5.09 -13.03 -9.38
C TYR A 276 4.13 -13.99 -8.66
N VAL A 277 3.32 -13.45 -7.75
CA VAL A 277 2.22 -14.15 -7.08
C VAL A 277 0.89 -13.49 -7.47
N ASP A 278 0.00 -14.29 -8.05
CA ASP A 278 -1.36 -13.84 -8.43
C ASP A 278 -2.26 -13.84 -7.20
N LEU A 279 -2.83 -12.66 -6.91
CA LEU A 279 -3.71 -12.44 -5.77
C LEU A 279 -5.18 -12.25 -6.18
N ARG A 280 -5.50 -12.35 -7.48
CA ARG A 280 -6.86 -12.10 -7.97
C ARG A 280 -7.84 -13.19 -7.55
N SER A 281 -9.07 -12.76 -7.27
CA SER A 281 -10.21 -13.60 -6.89
C SER A 281 -10.04 -14.36 -5.57
N ILE A 282 -9.23 -13.84 -4.65
CA ILE A 282 -9.02 -14.46 -3.33
C ILE A 282 -9.96 -13.85 -2.28
N VAL A 283 -10.18 -12.54 -2.32
CA VAL A 283 -10.92 -11.81 -1.28
C VAL A 283 -12.41 -11.79 -1.61
N PRO A 284 -13.27 -12.37 -0.75
CA PRO A 284 -14.73 -12.28 -0.88
C PRO A 284 -15.22 -10.83 -0.84
N ASP A 285 -16.40 -10.56 -1.42
CA ASP A 285 -16.95 -9.19 -1.49
C ASP A 285 -17.19 -8.54 -0.13
N GLU A 286 -17.46 -9.34 0.91
CA GLU A 286 -17.74 -8.88 2.26
C GLU A 286 -16.49 -8.56 3.08
N GLU A 287 -15.31 -8.97 2.61
CA GLU A 287 -14.03 -8.83 3.33
C GLU A 287 -13.20 -7.65 2.77
N TRP A 288 -13.88 -6.57 2.38
CA TRP A 288 -13.30 -5.31 1.93
C TRP A 288 -13.63 -4.20 2.91
N ALA A 289 -12.61 -3.48 3.37
CA ALA A 289 -12.79 -2.30 4.21
C ALA A 289 -13.28 -1.10 3.37
N ASP A 290 -12.79 -0.97 2.14
CA ASP A 290 -13.14 0.11 1.23
C ASP A 290 -13.11 -0.33 -0.25
N GLU A 291 -12.94 0.61 -1.19
CA GLU A 291 -12.91 0.35 -2.63
C GLU A 291 -11.58 -0.28 -3.10
N ILE A 292 -10.49 -0.06 -2.38
CA ILE A 292 -9.12 -0.42 -2.81
C ILE A 292 -8.36 -1.28 -1.80
N HIS A 293 -8.88 -1.43 -0.57
CA HIS A 293 -8.29 -2.27 0.48
C HIS A 293 -9.22 -3.39 0.96
N PRO A 294 -8.71 -4.63 1.01
CA PRO A 294 -9.27 -5.69 1.83
C PRO A 294 -9.37 -5.28 3.30
N ASP A 295 -10.24 -5.93 4.07
CA ASP A 295 -10.20 -5.85 5.52
C ASP A 295 -9.16 -6.82 6.11
N LYS A 296 -9.08 -6.93 7.44
CA LYS A 296 -8.14 -7.83 8.11
C LYS A 296 -8.30 -9.31 7.73
N HIS A 297 -9.51 -9.75 7.36
CA HIS A 297 -9.78 -11.12 6.96
C HIS A 297 -9.35 -11.34 5.51
N GLY A 298 -9.66 -10.38 4.63
CA GLY A 298 -9.20 -10.40 3.25
C GLY A 298 -7.67 -10.38 3.15
N PHE A 299 -7.00 -9.48 3.87
CA PHE A 299 -5.53 -9.46 3.93
C PHE A 299 -4.93 -10.73 4.53
N ALA A 300 -5.58 -11.36 5.52
CA ALA A 300 -5.10 -12.64 6.05
C ALA A 300 -5.06 -13.73 4.97
N ARG A 301 -6.10 -13.82 4.12
CA ARG A 301 -6.15 -14.79 3.00
C ARG A 301 -5.05 -14.56 1.98
N LEU A 302 -4.84 -13.29 1.62
CA LEU A 302 -3.78 -12.90 0.69
C LEU A 302 -2.39 -13.18 1.29
N GLY A 303 -2.20 -12.85 2.56
CA GLY A 303 -0.98 -13.11 3.32
C GLY A 303 -0.63 -14.59 3.38
N ASP A 304 -1.62 -15.48 3.53
CA ASP A 304 -1.40 -16.94 3.51
C ASP A 304 -0.92 -17.45 2.14
N VAL A 305 -1.27 -16.78 1.04
CA VAL A 305 -0.76 -17.12 -0.30
C VAL A 305 0.70 -16.65 -0.44
N ILE A 306 0.99 -15.41 -0.02
CA ILE A 306 2.36 -14.87 -0.04
C ILE A 306 3.28 -15.68 0.87
N ALA A 307 2.83 -16.02 2.09
CA ALA A 307 3.62 -16.80 3.05
C ALA A 307 4.00 -18.17 2.49
N ARG A 308 3.08 -18.85 1.79
CA ARG A 308 3.38 -20.11 1.10
C ARG A 308 4.46 -19.93 0.04
N ALA A 309 4.38 -18.88 -0.78
CA ALA A 309 5.42 -18.58 -1.77
C ALA A 309 6.78 -18.29 -1.10
N LEU A 310 6.79 -17.52 -0.01
CA LEU A 310 8.02 -17.24 0.75
C LEU A 310 8.64 -18.50 1.34
N LEU A 311 7.83 -19.37 1.94
CA LEU A 311 8.29 -20.62 2.54
C LEU A 311 8.90 -21.58 1.50
N GLU A 312 8.38 -21.57 0.27
CA GLU A 312 8.96 -22.33 -0.85
C GLU A 312 10.33 -21.79 -1.28
N GLU A 313 10.59 -20.49 -1.13
CA GLU A 313 11.87 -19.86 -1.52
C GLU A 313 12.96 -20.00 -0.45
N ILE A 314 12.58 -20.02 0.83
CA ILE A 314 13.54 -20.05 1.96
C ILE A 314 13.80 -21.46 2.52
N GLY A 315 13.00 -22.44 2.10
CA GLY A 315 13.07 -23.85 2.51
C GLY A 315 13.99 -24.71 1.65
#